data_AF-A0A1G3ZKG3-F1
#
_entry.id   AF-A0A1G3ZKG3-F1
#
_cell.length_a   1.000
_cell.length_b   1.000
_cell.length_c   1.000
_cell.angle_alpha   90.00
_cell.angle_beta   90.00
_cell.angle_gamma   90.00
#
_symmetry.space_group_name_H-M   'P 1'
#
loop_
_entity.id
_entity.type
_entity.pdbx_description
1 polymer ?
#
loop_
_entity_poly.entity_id
_entity_poly.type
_entity_poly.pdbx_seq_one_letter_code
_entity_poly.pdbx_strand_id
1 'polypeptide(L)'
;MQTIDGGITNISKLIDRARTLATQSASGTFNGDRSVLNTEFQSVLTEVDRQAQAIGLNVGGSFAKELRVFIGGGRGSSDSAVIANGSAAIDLSASTVDSKSLGLGGYAVSGASGLDNATTFSTAKGVATSMTYTVSGAGFSGTDAVSVTANLNGVNDLAGLVDAINAGISSAAQGTTGAATAFKNAGVSAQLNSDGTSFQFVSTSSAFSVRDNGAAGAARSFLGTSAGDQVKVAGGLQAKTITWSGDIADGETQAITLSTVDEGGTMHQVDISLGDTGSVLSIAEAVTAINTALQNTNDSHLKSLVATVDGSTTDTISIAGLKNFNVTVAIPSDATGTGFAGPGATVTSAEVSGGTSVNISSEAAAQTAVSALAEAVSSLGQAQANVGKGQNTFNFAVSLASTQLTNLAASESRIRDADLALEAANLTKAQILQQAGIAALAQANSAPQAVLSLLRG
;
A
#
# COMPACT_ATOMS: atom_id res chain seq x y z
N MET A 1 -14.86 9.63 -8.49
CA MET A 1 -15.85 8.53 -8.41
C MET A 1 -16.28 8.01 -9.77
N GLN A 2 -16.85 8.81 -10.68
CA GLN A 2 -17.23 8.32 -12.02
C GLN A 2 -16.03 7.78 -12.82
N THR A 3 -14.88 8.45 -12.78
CA THR A 3 -13.63 7.97 -13.41
C THR A 3 -13.16 6.64 -12.81
N ILE A 4 -13.34 6.46 -11.49
CA ILE A 4 -12.95 5.24 -10.78
C ILE A 4 -13.86 4.08 -11.19
N ASP A 5 -15.18 4.29 -11.21
CA ASP A 5 -16.16 3.27 -11.61
C ASP A 5 -16.00 2.88 -13.09
N GLY A 6 -15.74 3.85 -13.97
CA GLY A 6 -15.39 3.60 -15.37
C GLY A 6 -14.09 2.81 -15.53
N GLY A 7 -13.06 3.12 -14.73
CA GLY A 7 -11.81 2.37 -14.73
C GLY A 7 -11.96 0.94 -14.19
N ILE A 8 -12.69 0.74 -13.09
CA ILE A 8 -13.03 -0.59 -12.56
C ILE A 8 -13.78 -1.41 -13.62
N THR A 9 -14.72 -0.80 -14.34
CA THR A 9 -15.42 -1.47 -15.44
C THR A 9 -14.46 -1.88 -16.57
N ASN A 10 -13.47 -1.05 -16.90
CA ASN A 10 -12.44 -1.42 -17.87
C ASN A 10 -11.53 -2.55 -17.36
N ILE A 11 -11.15 -2.52 -16.07
CA ILE A 11 -10.41 -3.60 -15.42
C ILE A 11 -11.21 -4.91 -15.47
N SER A 12 -12.52 -4.88 -15.18
CA SER A 12 -13.38 -6.06 -15.30
C SER A 12 -13.33 -6.68 -16.70
N LYS A 13 -13.37 -5.87 -17.75
CA LYS A 13 -13.26 -6.36 -19.14
C LYS A 13 -11.89 -6.97 -19.43
N LEU A 14 -10.82 -6.41 -18.85
CA LEU A 14 -9.47 -6.98 -18.97
C LEU A 14 -9.37 -8.32 -18.24
N ILE A 15 -9.96 -8.44 -17.05
CA ILE A 15 -10.03 -9.71 -16.30
C ILE A 15 -10.85 -10.76 -17.06
N ASP A 16 -11.96 -10.38 -17.70
CA ASP A 16 -12.74 -11.29 -18.56
C ASP A 16 -11.94 -11.76 -19.79
N ARG A 17 -11.16 -10.85 -20.41
CA ARG A 17 -10.22 -11.22 -21.48
C ARG A 17 -9.16 -12.18 -20.96
N ALA A 18 -8.55 -11.90 -19.81
CA ALA A 18 -7.56 -12.76 -19.17
C ALA A 18 -8.15 -14.15 -18.88
N ARG A 19 -9.39 -14.22 -18.39
CA ARG A 19 -10.13 -15.47 -18.15
C ARG A 19 -10.38 -16.25 -19.44
N THR A 20 -10.68 -15.56 -20.54
CA THR A 20 -10.85 -16.19 -21.84
C THR A 20 -9.54 -16.83 -22.31
N LEU A 21 -8.42 -16.11 -22.23
CA LEU A 21 -7.09 -16.63 -22.58
C LEU A 21 -6.68 -17.81 -21.68
N ALA A 22 -6.91 -17.69 -20.36
CA ALA A 22 -6.65 -18.77 -19.42
C ALA A 22 -7.51 -20.01 -19.71
N THR A 23 -8.79 -19.83 -20.04
CA THR A 23 -9.69 -20.94 -20.39
C THR A 23 -9.27 -21.62 -21.69
N GLN A 24 -8.85 -20.84 -22.70
CA GLN A 24 -8.27 -21.37 -23.93
C GLN A 24 -7.01 -22.18 -23.63
N SER A 25 -6.15 -21.68 -22.74
CA SER A 25 -4.93 -22.39 -22.34
C SER A 25 -5.19 -23.57 -21.38
N ALA A 26 -6.31 -23.60 -20.66
CA ALA A 26 -6.68 -24.72 -19.80
C ALA A 26 -7.29 -25.90 -20.60
N SER A 27 -7.66 -25.68 -21.87
CA SER A 27 -8.27 -26.72 -22.68
C SER A 27 -7.25 -27.75 -23.14
N GLY A 28 -7.47 -29.02 -22.81
CA GLY A 28 -6.64 -30.16 -23.25
C GLY A 28 -6.72 -30.45 -24.76
N THR A 29 -7.62 -29.81 -25.49
CA THR A 29 -7.71 -29.88 -26.96
C THR A 29 -7.05 -28.68 -27.67
N PHE A 30 -6.40 -27.80 -26.92
CA PHE A 30 -5.69 -26.65 -27.50
C PHE A 30 -4.41 -27.11 -28.19
N ASN A 31 -4.34 -26.89 -29.51
CA ASN A 31 -3.22 -27.28 -30.36
C ASN A 31 -2.31 -26.11 -30.77
N GLY A 32 -2.52 -24.91 -30.20
CA GLY A 32 -1.70 -23.72 -30.47
C GLY A 32 -0.49 -23.60 -29.53
N ASP A 33 0.23 -22.48 -29.62
CA ASP A 33 1.36 -22.19 -28.73
C ASP A 33 0.90 -21.49 -27.44
N ARG A 34 1.03 -22.20 -26.31
CA ARG A 34 0.66 -21.67 -24.98
C ARG A 34 1.58 -20.54 -24.51
N SER A 35 2.81 -20.46 -25.02
CA SER A 35 3.74 -19.38 -24.73
C SER A 35 3.25 -18.05 -25.30
N VAL A 36 2.68 -18.08 -26.52
CA VAL A 36 2.08 -16.89 -27.15
C VAL A 36 0.85 -16.43 -26.39
N LEU A 37 -0.05 -17.36 -26.01
CA LEU A 37 -1.21 -17.03 -25.17
C LEU A 37 -0.78 -16.44 -23.82
N ASN A 38 0.26 -17.01 -23.20
CA ASN A 38 0.79 -16.48 -21.95
C ASN A 38 1.34 -15.07 -22.12
N THR A 39 2.04 -14.77 -23.21
CA THR A 39 2.55 -13.41 -23.50
C THR A 39 1.41 -12.38 -23.60
N GLU A 40 0.31 -12.75 -24.27
CA GLU A 40 -0.88 -11.91 -24.34
C GLU A 40 -1.52 -11.74 -22.95
N PHE A 41 -1.62 -12.83 -22.18
CA PHE A 41 -2.15 -12.80 -20.81
C PHE A 41 -1.34 -11.88 -19.90
N GLN A 42 -0.01 -11.96 -19.93
CA GLN A 42 0.87 -11.07 -19.17
C GLN A 42 0.66 -9.60 -19.56
N SER A 43 0.53 -9.32 -20.85
CA SER A 43 0.25 -7.96 -21.35
C SER A 43 -1.09 -7.43 -20.83
N VAL A 44 -2.11 -8.29 -20.71
CA VAL A 44 -3.40 -7.93 -20.12
C VAL A 44 -3.25 -7.61 -18.62
N LEU A 45 -2.47 -8.39 -17.86
CA LEU A 45 -2.23 -8.09 -16.45
C LEU A 45 -1.47 -6.78 -16.25
N THR A 46 -0.45 -6.51 -17.06
CA THR A 46 0.24 -5.20 -17.04
C THR A 46 -0.70 -4.05 -17.35
N GLU A 47 -1.65 -4.24 -18.28
CA GLU A 47 -2.66 -3.23 -18.58
C GLU A 47 -3.65 -3.06 -17.41
N VAL A 48 -3.99 -4.13 -16.67
CA VAL A 48 -4.76 -4.03 -15.42
C VAL A 48 -4.04 -3.14 -14.40
N ASP A 49 -2.75 -3.37 -14.17
CA ASP A 49 -1.94 -2.56 -13.25
C ASP A 49 -1.89 -1.09 -13.67
N ARG A 50 -1.71 -0.84 -14.97
CA ARG A 50 -1.71 0.51 -15.53
C ARG A 50 -3.05 1.22 -15.32
N GLN A 51 -4.17 0.52 -15.49
CA GLN A 51 -5.51 1.08 -15.27
C GLN A 51 -5.77 1.32 -13.78
N ALA A 52 -5.38 0.37 -12.91
CA ALA A 52 -5.49 0.49 -11.47
C ALA A 52 -4.70 1.72 -10.95
N GLN A 53 -3.50 1.93 -11.48
CA GLN A 53 -2.69 3.11 -11.20
C GLN A 53 -3.33 4.40 -11.72
N ALA A 54 -3.89 4.39 -12.94
CA ALA A 54 -4.54 5.56 -13.53
C ALA A 54 -5.77 6.03 -12.74
N ILE A 55 -6.53 5.11 -12.16
CA ILE A 55 -7.63 5.44 -11.23
C ILE A 55 -7.16 5.59 -9.77
N GLY A 56 -5.90 5.29 -9.50
CA GLY A 56 -5.24 5.43 -8.20
C GLY A 56 -5.71 4.46 -7.13
N LEU A 57 -6.22 3.30 -7.54
CA LEU A 57 -6.60 2.17 -6.71
C LEU A 57 -5.58 1.03 -6.80
N ASN A 58 -4.29 1.33 -7.01
CA ASN A 58 -3.22 0.34 -6.88
C ASN A 58 -2.68 0.29 -5.44
N VAL A 59 -2.03 -0.80 -5.03
CA VAL A 59 -1.25 -0.85 -3.78
C VAL A 59 -0.27 0.34 -3.73
N GLY A 60 -0.37 1.16 -2.69
CA GLY A 60 0.45 2.37 -2.52
C GLY A 60 0.02 3.60 -3.36
N GLY A 61 -1.09 3.52 -4.09
CA GLY A 61 -1.67 4.64 -4.84
C GLY A 61 -2.15 5.78 -3.94
N SER A 62 -1.90 7.03 -4.34
CA SER A 62 -2.23 8.22 -3.55
C SER A 62 -3.73 8.54 -3.46
N PHE A 63 -4.57 7.97 -4.33
CA PHE A 63 -6.01 8.24 -4.39
C PHE A 63 -6.88 7.31 -3.53
N ALA A 64 -6.26 6.35 -2.86
CA ALA A 64 -6.86 5.55 -1.79
C ALA A 64 -7.14 6.37 -0.50
N LYS A 65 -6.97 7.69 -0.51
CA LYS A 65 -7.21 8.56 0.65
C LYS A 65 -8.70 8.82 0.87
N GLU A 66 -9.07 8.92 2.14
CA GLU A 66 -10.41 9.29 2.61
C GLU A 66 -10.96 10.52 1.86
N LEU A 67 -11.92 10.31 0.96
CA LEU A 67 -12.60 11.40 0.27
C LEU A 67 -13.62 12.00 1.22
N ARG A 68 -13.26 13.09 1.89
CA ARG A 68 -14.14 13.83 2.77
C ARG A 68 -14.81 14.98 2.03
N VAL A 69 -16.13 14.95 1.98
CA VAL A 69 -16.96 16.05 1.50
C VAL A 69 -17.51 16.78 2.70
N PHE A 70 -17.21 18.07 2.77
CA PHE A 70 -17.78 18.95 3.77
C PHE A 70 -19.19 19.37 3.31
N ILE A 71 -20.21 19.01 4.08
CA ILE A 71 -21.63 19.28 3.75
C ILE A 71 -22.09 20.59 4.41
N GLY A 72 -21.30 21.17 5.31
CA GLY A 72 -21.59 22.42 5.98
C GLY A 72 -21.68 22.30 7.50
N GLY A 73 -21.59 23.46 8.16
CA GLY A 73 -21.81 23.68 9.58
C GLY A 73 -22.16 25.16 9.81
N GLY A 74 -23.11 25.44 10.71
CA GLY A 74 -23.46 26.79 11.15
C GLY A 74 -22.75 27.14 12.46
N ARG A 75 -22.31 28.39 12.62
CA ARG A 75 -21.79 28.90 13.90
C ARG A 75 -22.97 29.20 14.81
N GLY A 76 -23.11 28.48 15.93
CA GLY A 76 -23.97 28.91 17.03
C GLY A 76 -23.46 30.23 17.63
N SER A 77 -24.33 30.99 18.28
CA SER A 77 -24.05 32.31 18.86
C SER A 77 -23.05 32.32 20.04
N SER A 78 -22.50 31.15 20.41
CA SER A 78 -21.46 30.99 21.44
C SER A 78 -20.45 29.92 20.99
N ASP A 79 -19.16 30.14 21.24
CA ASP A 79 -18.01 29.31 20.81
C ASP A 79 -18.08 27.81 21.19
N SER A 80 -19.03 27.41 22.03
CA SER A 80 -19.20 26.02 22.51
C SER A 80 -20.41 25.28 21.91
N ALA A 81 -21.17 25.89 21.00
CA ALA A 81 -22.26 25.24 20.26
C ALA A 81 -21.90 25.13 18.77
N VAL A 82 -20.79 24.45 18.48
CA VAL A 82 -20.48 23.98 17.13
C VAL A 82 -21.46 22.84 16.85
N ILE A 83 -22.42 23.04 15.94
CA ILE A 83 -23.10 21.90 15.32
C ILE A 83 -22.00 21.11 14.62
N ALA A 84 -21.72 19.90 15.10
CA ALA A 84 -20.68 19.04 14.56
C ALA A 84 -20.80 19.02 13.02
N ASN A 85 -19.74 19.46 12.35
CA ASN A 85 -19.69 19.57 10.90
C ASN A 85 -20.15 18.25 10.27
N GLY A 86 -21.18 18.30 9.43
CA GLY A 86 -21.59 17.14 8.66
C GLY A 86 -20.54 16.89 7.57
N SER A 87 -19.66 15.92 7.76
CA SER A 87 -18.76 15.45 6.71
C SER A 87 -19.16 14.05 6.27
N ALA A 88 -19.30 13.84 4.96
CA ALA A 88 -19.37 12.51 4.38
C ALA A 88 -17.95 12.06 4.01
N ALA A 89 -17.45 11.04 4.68
CA ALA A 89 -16.18 10.41 4.37
C ALA A 89 -16.40 9.12 3.57
N ILE A 90 -15.54 8.88 2.58
CA ILE A 90 -15.49 7.62 1.85
C ILE A 90 -14.05 7.12 1.90
N ASP A 91 -13.86 5.96 2.51
CA ASP A 91 -12.58 5.27 2.55
C ASP A 91 -12.53 4.20 1.45
N LEU A 92 -11.58 4.34 0.52
CA LEU A 92 -11.35 3.42 -0.60
C LEU A 92 -10.00 2.72 -0.49
N SER A 93 -9.31 2.88 0.63
CA SER A 93 -7.94 2.44 0.83
C SER A 93 -7.75 0.92 0.78
N ALA A 94 -8.74 0.17 1.24
CA ALA A 94 -8.81 -1.29 1.15
C ALA A 94 -9.43 -1.80 -0.17
N SER A 95 -9.73 -0.91 -1.13
CA SER A 95 -10.39 -1.26 -2.41
C SER A 95 -9.40 -1.24 -3.58
N THR A 96 -8.18 -1.72 -3.37
CA THR A 96 -7.16 -1.78 -4.42
C THR A 96 -7.49 -2.86 -5.46
N VAL A 97 -7.18 -2.60 -6.73
CA VAL A 97 -7.58 -3.42 -7.90
C VAL A 97 -6.44 -3.68 -8.88
N ASP A 98 -5.19 -3.54 -8.45
CA ASP A 98 -4.03 -3.98 -9.23
C ASP A 98 -3.90 -5.51 -9.21
N SER A 99 -3.15 -6.07 -10.15
CA SER A 99 -3.00 -7.51 -10.32
C SER A 99 -2.55 -8.19 -9.02
N LYS A 100 -1.68 -7.55 -8.23
CA LYS A 100 -1.21 -8.07 -6.94
C LYS A 100 -2.32 -8.07 -5.88
N SER A 101 -3.07 -6.98 -5.72
CA SER A 101 -4.20 -6.94 -4.76
C SER A 101 -5.34 -7.88 -5.14
N LEU A 102 -5.50 -8.13 -6.43
CA LEU A 102 -6.46 -9.09 -6.97
C LEU A 102 -5.99 -10.56 -6.88
N GLY A 103 -4.80 -10.82 -6.32
CA GLY A 103 -4.24 -12.18 -6.18
C GLY A 103 -3.71 -12.79 -7.49
N LEU A 104 -3.56 -11.97 -8.53
CA LEU A 104 -3.02 -12.34 -9.84
C LEU A 104 -1.52 -12.05 -9.96
N GLY A 105 -0.95 -11.37 -8.96
CA GLY A 105 0.46 -11.11 -8.78
C GLY A 105 0.92 -11.54 -7.40
N GLY A 106 2.23 -11.74 -7.25
CA GLY A 106 2.86 -12.11 -5.99
C GLY A 106 4.30 -11.65 -5.93
N TYR A 107 4.94 -11.99 -4.84
CA TYR A 107 6.35 -11.69 -4.59
C TYR A 107 7.19 -12.86 -5.07
N ALA A 108 8.31 -12.57 -5.73
CA ALA A 108 9.14 -13.64 -6.27
C ALA A 108 10.64 -13.42 -6.13
N VAL A 109 11.36 -14.49 -5.81
CA VAL A 109 12.82 -14.49 -5.90
C VAL A 109 13.21 -15.40 -7.06
N SER A 110 13.76 -14.81 -8.12
CA SER A 110 14.25 -15.58 -9.28
C SER A 110 15.58 -16.27 -8.95
N GLY A 111 15.73 -17.51 -9.41
CA GLY A 111 17.00 -18.23 -9.48
C GLY A 111 17.89 -17.73 -10.62
N ALA A 112 18.95 -18.49 -10.92
CA ALA A 112 19.82 -18.25 -12.06
C ALA A 112 19.10 -18.54 -13.37
N SER A 113 19.39 -17.74 -14.40
CA SER A 113 18.86 -17.90 -15.76
C SER A 113 19.61 -18.99 -16.55
N GLY A 114 18.94 -19.61 -17.53
CA GLY A 114 19.57 -20.56 -18.46
C GLY A 114 19.80 -21.97 -17.88
N LEU A 115 19.07 -22.32 -16.82
CA LEU A 115 19.09 -23.63 -16.17
C LEU A 115 18.29 -24.71 -16.93
N ASP A 116 17.61 -24.33 -18.02
CA ASP A 116 17.01 -25.25 -18.99
C ASP A 116 18.06 -26.02 -19.80
N ASN A 117 19.25 -25.43 -19.98
CA ASN A 117 20.36 -26.11 -20.64
C ASN A 117 20.99 -27.16 -19.71
N ALA A 118 21.05 -28.42 -20.16
CA ALA A 118 21.59 -29.52 -19.37
C ALA A 118 23.04 -29.32 -18.90
N THR A 119 23.89 -28.66 -19.69
CA THR A 119 25.28 -28.36 -19.31
C THR A 119 25.32 -27.29 -18.22
N THR A 120 24.54 -26.22 -18.37
CA THR A 120 24.42 -25.17 -17.33
C THR A 120 23.85 -25.75 -16.05
N PHE A 121 22.79 -26.56 -16.13
CA PHE A 121 22.18 -27.23 -15.00
C PHE A 121 23.16 -28.16 -14.27
N SER A 122 23.87 -29.02 -15.02
CA SER A 122 24.86 -29.93 -14.44
C SER A 122 26.04 -29.18 -13.84
N THR A 123 26.41 -28.02 -14.40
CA THR A 123 27.47 -27.16 -13.83
C THR A 123 27.00 -26.52 -12.53
N ALA A 124 25.75 -26.04 -12.49
CA ALA A 124 25.16 -25.43 -11.30
C ALA A 124 24.97 -26.45 -10.16
N LYS A 125 24.56 -27.68 -10.49
CA LYS A 125 24.47 -28.80 -9.54
C LYS A 125 25.86 -29.26 -9.06
N GLY A 126 26.81 -29.38 -9.98
CA GLY A 126 28.11 -29.99 -9.71
C GLY A 126 27.99 -31.39 -9.11
N VAL A 127 28.72 -31.64 -8.03
CA VAL A 127 28.68 -32.90 -7.26
C VAL A 127 27.77 -32.83 -6.04
N ALA A 128 26.94 -31.79 -5.91
CA ALA A 128 26.11 -31.58 -4.74
C ALA A 128 24.97 -32.61 -4.67
N THR A 129 24.81 -33.21 -3.49
CA THR A 129 23.69 -34.11 -3.17
C THR A 129 22.53 -33.36 -2.51
N SER A 130 22.77 -32.16 -2.00
CA SER A 130 21.76 -31.27 -1.43
C SER A 130 22.06 -29.81 -1.74
N MET A 131 21.01 -28.99 -1.68
CA MET A 131 21.08 -27.54 -1.73
C MET A 131 20.39 -26.98 -0.48
N THR A 132 21.13 -26.22 0.33
CA THR A 132 20.59 -25.57 1.53
C THR A 132 20.59 -24.05 1.33
N TYR A 133 19.46 -23.44 1.65
CA TYR A 133 19.25 -22.00 1.61
C TYR A 133 18.34 -21.59 2.76
N THR A 134 18.40 -20.33 3.15
CA THR A 134 17.62 -19.81 4.28
C THR A 134 16.54 -18.89 3.75
N VAL A 135 15.29 -19.09 4.19
CA VAL A 135 14.18 -18.21 3.87
C VAL A 135 13.83 -17.40 5.10
N SER A 136 13.67 -16.09 4.91
CA SER A 136 13.29 -15.17 5.97
C SER A 136 12.07 -14.37 5.58
N GLY A 137 11.17 -14.15 6.53
CA GLY A 137 9.94 -13.40 6.35
C GLY A 137 9.32 -12.96 7.69
N ALA A 138 8.09 -12.47 7.64
CA ALA A 138 7.39 -11.97 8.82
C ALA A 138 7.15 -13.11 9.82
N GLY A 139 7.73 -12.99 11.02
CA GLY A 139 7.64 -14.00 12.07
C GLY A 139 8.61 -15.19 11.95
N PHE A 140 9.53 -15.21 10.97
CA PHE A 140 10.56 -16.24 10.82
C PHE A 140 11.85 -15.65 10.21
N SER A 141 12.49 -14.75 10.94
CA SER A 141 13.68 -14.00 10.50
C SER A 141 14.71 -13.87 11.62
N GLY A 142 15.89 -13.33 11.32
CA GLY A 142 17.00 -13.28 12.28
C GLY A 142 17.45 -14.70 12.65
N THR A 143 17.58 -14.99 13.95
CA THR A 143 17.92 -16.33 14.46
C THR A 143 16.85 -17.40 14.15
N ASP A 144 15.60 -16.99 13.95
CA ASP A 144 14.47 -17.88 13.68
C ASP A 144 14.21 -18.08 12.17
N ALA A 145 15.15 -17.65 11.32
CA ALA A 145 15.07 -17.85 9.89
C ALA A 145 15.04 -19.35 9.52
N VAL A 146 14.24 -19.71 8.52
CA VAL A 146 13.99 -21.12 8.19
C VAL A 146 15.03 -21.61 7.19
N SER A 147 15.89 -22.53 7.62
CA SER A 147 16.80 -23.26 6.73
C SER A 147 16.05 -24.36 5.99
N VAL A 148 16.02 -24.27 4.66
CA VAL A 148 15.41 -25.26 3.77
C VAL A 148 16.51 -26.06 3.08
N THR A 149 16.37 -27.39 3.05
CA THR A 149 17.31 -28.28 2.34
C THR A 149 16.56 -29.07 1.26
N ALA A 150 16.91 -28.84 0.01
CA ALA A 150 16.44 -29.59 -1.14
C ALA A 150 17.37 -30.79 -1.40
N ASN A 151 16.79 -31.98 -1.62
CA ASN A 151 17.53 -33.19 -1.96
C ASN A 151 17.77 -33.25 -3.47
N LEU A 152 19.03 -33.18 -3.90
CA LEU A 152 19.41 -33.16 -5.31
C LEU A 152 19.72 -34.56 -5.87
N ASN A 153 19.61 -35.63 -5.07
CA ASN A 153 19.82 -36.98 -5.56
C ASN A 153 18.77 -37.34 -6.63
N GLY A 154 19.20 -37.75 -7.81
CA GLY A 154 18.32 -38.07 -8.94
C GLY A 154 17.75 -36.87 -9.70
N VAL A 155 17.99 -35.63 -9.24
CA VAL A 155 17.55 -34.42 -9.93
C VAL A 155 18.46 -34.12 -11.13
N ASN A 156 17.91 -34.14 -12.35
CA ASN A 156 18.68 -33.95 -13.58
C ASN A 156 18.21 -32.78 -14.43
N ASP A 157 17.06 -32.19 -14.09
CA ASP A 157 16.44 -31.10 -14.82
C ASP A 157 15.81 -30.08 -13.86
N LEU A 158 15.35 -28.97 -14.45
CA LEU A 158 14.77 -27.87 -13.71
C LEU A 158 13.43 -28.23 -13.06
N ALA A 159 12.63 -29.09 -13.68
CA ALA A 159 11.38 -29.59 -13.11
C ALA A 159 11.65 -30.42 -11.83
N GLY A 160 12.59 -31.37 -11.89
CA GLY A 160 13.00 -32.13 -10.72
C GLY A 160 13.63 -31.26 -9.62
N LEU A 161 14.30 -30.16 -9.98
CA LEU A 161 14.81 -29.20 -9.01
C LEU A 161 13.66 -28.50 -8.28
N VAL A 162 12.65 -28.03 -9.01
CA VAL A 162 11.45 -27.39 -8.42
C VAL A 162 10.74 -28.36 -7.47
N ASP A 163 10.59 -29.63 -7.87
CA ASP A 163 10.00 -30.66 -7.00
C ASP A 163 10.83 -30.90 -5.74
N ALA A 164 12.15 -31.01 -5.87
CA ALA A 164 13.06 -31.18 -4.74
C ALA A 164 13.04 -29.99 -3.77
N ILE A 165 12.95 -28.77 -4.31
CA ILE A 165 12.80 -27.53 -3.55
C ILE A 165 11.46 -27.53 -2.80
N ASN A 166 10.36 -27.82 -3.47
CA ASN A 166 9.03 -27.86 -2.85
C ASN A 166 8.92 -28.94 -1.76
N ALA A 167 9.57 -30.10 -1.95
CA ALA A 167 9.69 -31.12 -0.92
C ALA A 167 10.51 -30.64 0.29
N GLY A 168 11.61 -29.92 0.05
CA GLY A 168 12.41 -29.28 1.10
C GLY A 168 11.62 -28.24 1.88
N ILE A 169 10.89 -27.36 1.18
CA ILE A 169 10.01 -26.34 1.78
C ILE A 169 8.94 -27.02 2.65
N SER A 170 8.28 -28.05 2.12
CA SER A 170 7.26 -28.80 2.87
C SER A 170 7.83 -29.46 4.11
N SER A 171 9.08 -29.94 4.05
CA SER A 171 9.79 -30.51 5.20
C SER A 171 10.10 -29.45 6.26
N ALA A 172 10.56 -28.27 5.84
CA ALA A 172 10.84 -27.16 6.74
C ALA A 172 9.57 -26.57 7.39
N ALA A 173 8.43 -26.63 6.69
CA ALA A 173 7.14 -26.14 7.19
C ALA A 173 6.44 -27.07 8.22
N GLN A 174 6.98 -28.28 8.48
CA GLN A 174 6.39 -29.24 9.43
C GLN A 174 6.77 -29.00 10.90
N GLY A 175 7.61 -28.00 11.20
CA GLY A 175 7.98 -27.65 12.58
C GLY A 175 6.79 -27.16 13.42
N THR A 176 6.88 -27.35 14.74
CA THR A 176 5.86 -26.88 15.71
C THR A 176 6.19 -25.52 16.32
N THR A 177 7.30 -24.89 15.90
CA THR A 177 7.71 -23.57 16.39
C THR A 177 6.80 -22.47 15.82
N GLY A 178 6.75 -21.32 16.49
CA GLY A 178 6.04 -20.14 15.98
C GLY A 178 6.55 -19.73 14.59
N ALA A 179 7.87 -19.78 14.38
CA ALA A 179 8.51 -19.52 13.09
C ALA A 179 8.11 -20.50 11.99
N ALA A 180 8.01 -21.80 12.28
CA ALA A 180 7.54 -22.79 11.30
C ALA A 180 6.08 -22.58 10.90
N THR A 181 5.23 -22.17 11.86
CA THR A 181 3.84 -21.79 11.58
C THR A 181 3.76 -20.53 10.72
N ALA A 182 4.57 -19.52 11.03
CA ALA A 182 4.65 -18.29 10.25
C ALA A 182 5.15 -18.56 8.81
N PHE A 183 6.17 -19.41 8.65
CA PHE A 183 6.67 -19.84 7.34
C PHE A 183 5.62 -20.62 6.54
N LYS A 184 4.86 -21.49 7.19
CA LYS A 184 3.73 -22.19 6.55
C LYS A 184 2.65 -21.22 6.07
N ASN A 185 2.32 -20.22 6.89
CA ASN A 185 1.34 -19.18 6.54
C ASN A 185 1.84 -18.22 5.44
N ALA A 186 3.16 -18.02 5.35
CA ALA A 186 3.79 -17.27 4.27
C ALA A 186 3.59 -17.94 2.90
N GLY A 187 3.31 -19.25 2.87
CA GLY A 187 2.93 -19.95 1.64
C GLY A 187 4.01 -19.91 0.55
N VAL A 188 5.30 -19.89 0.95
CA VAL A 188 6.41 -19.87 0.02
C VAL A 188 6.45 -21.19 -0.74
N SER A 189 6.52 -21.15 -2.07
CA SER A 189 6.70 -22.33 -2.93
C SER A 189 7.66 -22.02 -4.07
N ALA A 190 8.16 -23.03 -4.76
CA ALA A 190 8.95 -22.87 -5.97
C ALA A 190 8.14 -23.26 -7.20
N GLN A 191 8.35 -22.52 -8.29
CA GLN A 191 7.78 -22.82 -9.60
C GLN A 191 8.78 -22.49 -10.70
N LEU A 192 8.53 -23.01 -11.90
CA LEU A 192 9.24 -22.60 -13.11
C LEU A 192 8.88 -21.15 -13.47
N ASN A 193 9.87 -20.40 -13.95
CA ASN A 193 9.62 -19.09 -14.55
C ASN A 193 8.79 -19.25 -15.83
N SER A 194 8.07 -18.19 -16.19
CA SER A 194 7.22 -18.17 -17.39
C SER A 194 8.00 -18.41 -18.70
N ASP A 195 9.30 -18.14 -18.70
CA ASP A 195 10.22 -18.38 -19.82
C ASP A 195 10.77 -19.83 -19.88
N GLY A 196 10.53 -20.64 -18.83
CA GLY A 196 11.03 -21.99 -18.69
C GLY A 196 12.55 -22.11 -18.52
N THR A 197 13.30 -21.01 -18.50
CA THR A 197 14.77 -21.01 -18.44
C THR A 197 15.32 -21.02 -17.02
N SER A 198 14.45 -20.76 -16.04
CA SER A 198 14.81 -20.59 -14.64
C SER A 198 13.66 -20.96 -13.73
N PHE A 199 13.91 -20.96 -12.42
CA PHE A 199 12.89 -21.16 -11.40
C PHE A 199 12.77 -19.90 -10.54
N GLN A 200 11.68 -19.81 -9.80
CA GLN A 200 11.42 -18.73 -8.85
C GLN A 200 10.79 -19.29 -7.58
N PHE A 201 11.16 -18.72 -6.45
CA PHE A 201 10.36 -18.82 -5.23
C PHE A 201 9.24 -17.81 -5.32
N VAL A 202 8.04 -18.15 -4.84
CA VAL A 202 6.88 -17.28 -4.85
C VAL A 202 6.13 -17.31 -3.53
N SER A 203 5.56 -16.16 -3.17
CA SER A 203 4.56 -16.02 -2.11
C SER A 203 3.52 -14.99 -2.58
N THR A 204 2.24 -15.26 -2.35
CA THR A 204 1.15 -14.33 -2.67
C THR A 204 0.77 -13.45 -1.49
N SER A 205 1.18 -13.82 -0.27
CA SER A 205 0.62 -13.25 0.96
C SER A 205 1.64 -12.54 1.84
N SER A 206 2.95 -12.74 1.63
CA SER A 206 3.96 -12.27 2.58
C SER A 206 5.26 -11.80 1.92
N ALA A 207 5.90 -10.84 2.58
CA ALA A 207 7.24 -10.41 2.24
C ALA A 207 8.22 -11.49 2.67
N PHE A 208 9.12 -11.87 1.76
CA PHE A 208 10.16 -12.83 2.06
C PHE A 208 11.45 -12.51 1.31
N SER A 209 12.52 -13.15 1.76
CA SER A 209 13.83 -13.12 1.14
C SER A 209 14.44 -14.52 1.20
N VAL A 210 15.34 -14.79 0.27
CA VAL A 210 16.08 -16.04 0.20
C VAL A 210 17.57 -15.72 0.28
N ARG A 211 18.25 -16.34 1.23
CA ARG A 211 19.70 -16.25 1.42
C ARG A 211 20.35 -17.56 1.00
N ASP A 212 21.42 -17.49 0.21
CA ASP A 212 22.26 -18.68 0.02
C ASP A 212 23.04 -18.95 1.32
N ASN A 213 23.06 -20.19 1.82
CA ASN A 213 23.62 -20.49 3.15
C ASN A 213 25.16 -20.72 3.13
N GLY A 214 25.89 -19.86 2.41
CA GLY A 214 27.35 -19.80 2.42
C GLY A 214 28.12 -20.77 1.49
N ALA A 215 29.36 -20.36 1.14
CA ALA A 215 30.40 -20.96 0.28
C ALA A 215 29.98 -21.54 -1.10
N ALA A 216 30.93 -21.64 -2.04
CA ALA A 216 30.68 -22.11 -3.42
C ALA A 216 29.96 -23.48 -3.43
N GLY A 217 28.70 -23.50 -3.86
CA GLY A 217 27.85 -24.69 -3.80
C GLY A 217 26.63 -24.56 -4.70
N ALA A 218 25.81 -25.62 -4.74
CA ALA A 218 24.62 -25.68 -5.58
C ALA A 218 23.64 -24.53 -5.28
N ALA A 219 23.48 -24.13 -4.01
CA ALA A 219 22.63 -23.00 -3.64
C ALA A 219 23.04 -21.70 -4.33
N ARG A 220 24.32 -21.33 -4.28
CA ARG A 220 24.84 -20.12 -4.94
C ARG A 220 24.68 -20.17 -6.46
N SER A 221 24.96 -21.32 -7.06
CA SER A 221 24.88 -21.49 -8.51
C SER A 221 23.44 -21.46 -9.01
N PHE A 222 22.52 -22.13 -8.32
CA PHE A 222 21.09 -22.13 -8.66
C PHE A 222 20.40 -20.81 -8.32
N LEU A 223 20.81 -20.10 -7.27
CA LEU A 223 20.28 -18.78 -6.94
C LEU A 223 20.93 -17.65 -7.76
N GLY A 224 22.07 -17.92 -8.41
CA GLY A 224 22.82 -16.94 -9.18
C GLY A 224 23.47 -15.85 -8.32
N THR A 225 23.90 -16.18 -7.11
CA THR A 225 24.54 -15.23 -6.20
C THR A 225 26.05 -15.12 -6.43
N SER A 226 26.59 -13.90 -6.31
CA SER A 226 27.98 -13.61 -6.67
C SER A 226 28.96 -13.90 -5.52
N ALA A 227 28.51 -13.78 -4.28
CA ALA A 227 29.23 -14.14 -3.06
C ALA A 227 28.46 -15.23 -2.30
N GLY A 228 29.06 -15.78 -1.24
CA GLY A 228 28.30 -16.59 -0.29
C GLY A 228 27.47 -15.67 0.60
N ASP A 229 26.43 -16.21 1.21
CA ASP A 229 25.61 -15.50 2.20
C ASP A 229 24.84 -14.30 1.65
N GLN A 230 24.64 -14.24 0.32
CA GLN A 230 23.88 -13.16 -0.30
C GLN A 230 22.38 -13.37 -0.17
N VAL A 231 21.69 -12.27 0.11
CA VAL A 231 20.23 -12.22 0.17
C VAL A 231 19.65 -11.73 -1.15
N LYS A 232 18.66 -12.46 -1.65
CA LYS A 232 17.74 -11.99 -2.69
C LYS A 232 16.39 -11.68 -2.04
N VAL A 233 16.05 -10.41 -1.96
CA VAL A 233 14.71 -9.97 -1.57
C VAL A 233 13.73 -10.28 -2.69
N ALA A 234 12.52 -10.72 -2.35
CA ALA A 234 11.52 -10.98 -3.37
C ALA A 234 11.15 -9.70 -4.14
N GLY A 235 11.17 -9.77 -5.46
CA GLY A 235 10.69 -8.73 -6.35
C GLY A 235 9.19 -8.51 -6.16
N GLY A 236 8.75 -7.28 -6.46
CA GLY A 236 7.44 -6.76 -6.13
C GLY A 236 7.29 -6.27 -4.69
N LEU A 237 8.32 -6.40 -3.85
CA LEU A 237 8.32 -5.83 -2.49
C LEU A 237 8.95 -4.45 -2.49
N GLN A 238 8.51 -3.63 -1.55
CA GLN A 238 9.25 -2.45 -1.15
C GLN A 238 10.43 -2.89 -0.32
N ALA A 239 11.64 -2.50 -0.70
CA ALA A 239 12.84 -2.82 0.07
C ALA A 239 13.78 -1.63 0.20
N LYS A 240 14.60 -1.69 1.24
CA LYS A 240 15.72 -0.78 1.42
C LYS A 240 16.88 -1.49 2.09
N THR A 241 18.06 -1.36 1.48
CA THR A 241 19.32 -1.80 2.07
C THR A 241 19.99 -0.63 2.79
N ILE A 242 20.45 -0.87 4.01
CA ILE A 242 21.17 0.08 4.85
C ILE A 242 22.52 -0.53 5.19
N THR A 243 23.57 0.26 5.03
CA THR A 243 24.93 -0.19 5.35
C THR A 243 25.12 -0.29 6.85
N TRP A 244 25.60 -1.46 7.30
CA TRP A 244 26.10 -1.66 8.64
C TRP A 244 27.59 -1.31 8.65
N SER A 245 27.98 -0.31 9.44
CA SER A 245 29.35 0.22 9.45
C SER A 245 30.27 -0.51 10.41
N GLY A 246 29.70 -1.33 11.31
CA GLY A 246 30.43 -2.16 12.26
C GLY A 246 29.57 -2.51 13.46
N ASP A 247 29.97 -3.50 14.24
CA ASP A 247 29.22 -3.91 15.43
C ASP A 247 29.08 -2.76 16.44
N ILE A 248 27.95 -2.72 17.15
CA ILE A 248 27.75 -1.74 18.23
C ILE A 248 28.50 -2.25 19.45
N ALA A 249 29.46 -1.46 19.94
CA ALA A 249 30.29 -1.84 21.08
C ALA A 249 29.48 -1.96 22.38
N ASP A 250 30.04 -2.67 23.35
CA ASP A 250 29.45 -2.81 24.68
C ASP A 250 29.23 -1.44 25.34
N GLY A 251 28.03 -1.22 25.90
CA GLY A 251 27.64 0.03 26.53
C GLY A 251 27.24 1.14 25.55
N GLU A 252 27.35 0.89 24.24
CA GLU A 252 26.90 1.82 23.22
C GLU A 252 25.48 1.50 22.77
N THR A 253 24.74 2.55 22.40
CA THR A 253 23.39 2.42 21.87
C THR A 253 23.25 3.15 20.55
N GLN A 254 22.26 2.76 19.76
CA GLN A 254 21.85 3.47 18.55
C GLN A 254 20.36 3.22 18.31
N ALA A 255 19.64 4.18 17.75
CA ALA A 255 18.22 4.03 17.46
C ALA A 255 17.96 3.91 15.95
N ILE A 256 17.02 3.06 15.59
CA ILE A 256 16.46 2.98 14.25
C ILE A 256 14.95 3.12 14.34
N THR A 257 14.41 4.12 13.64
CA THR A 257 12.98 4.34 13.51
C THR A 257 12.51 3.77 12.18
N LEU A 258 11.59 2.80 12.22
CA LEU A 258 10.88 2.35 11.04
C LEU A 258 9.48 2.95 11.07
N SER A 259 9.07 3.53 9.93
CA SER A 259 7.74 4.09 9.78
C SER A 259 7.11 3.63 8.48
N THR A 260 5.81 3.36 8.52
CA THR A 260 4.97 3.09 7.36
C THR A 260 3.74 3.98 7.45
N VAL A 261 3.07 4.18 6.33
CA VAL A 261 1.80 4.90 6.30
C VAL A 261 0.70 3.90 5.96
N ASP A 262 -0.39 3.92 6.72
CA ASP A 262 -1.54 3.09 6.39
C ASP A 262 -2.34 3.64 5.20
N GLU A 263 -3.29 2.82 4.80
CA GLU A 263 -4.44 3.13 3.98
C GLU A 263 -5.04 4.54 4.15
N GLY A 264 -5.23 4.98 5.40
CA GLY A 264 -5.86 6.25 5.75
C GLY A 264 -4.90 7.44 5.76
N GLY A 265 -3.61 7.22 5.53
CA GLY A 265 -2.58 8.26 5.64
C GLY A 265 -2.04 8.46 7.05
N THR A 266 -2.42 7.62 8.01
CA THR A 266 -1.87 7.63 9.38
C THR A 266 -0.48 7.05 9.36
N MET A 267 0.45 7.72 10.02
CA MET A 267 1.81 7.22 10.20
C MET A 267 1.84 6.23 11.36
N HIS A 268 2.33 5.02 11.08
CA HIS A 268 2.67 4.01 12.07
C HIS A 268 4.18 3.96 12.17
N GLN A 269 4.72 4.09 13.37
CA GLN A 269 6.17 4.10 13.58
C GLN A 269 6.56 3.32 14.82
N VAL A 270 7.78 2.78 14.79
CA VAL A 270 8.43 2.17 15.94
C VAL A 270 9.86 2.66 16.02
N ASP A 271 10.23 3.13 17.22
CA ASP A 271 11.60 3.46 17.58
C ASP A 271 12.23 2.22 18.23
N ILE A 272 13.30 1.73 17.63
CA ILE A 272 14.00 0.51 18.06
C ILE A 272 15.37 0.94 18.57
N SER A 273 15.60 0.75 19.86
CA SER A 273 16.92 0.91 20.45
C SER A 273 17.73 -0.37 20.22
N LEU A 274 18.91 -0.20 19.65
CA LEU A 274 19.93 -1.24 19.43
C LEU A 274 21.10 -0.99 20.37
N GLY A 275 21.74 -2.07 20.83
CA GLY A 275 22.81 -2.05 21.82
C GLY A 275 22.30 -2.34 23.23
N ASP A 276 23.17 -2.90 24.07
CA ASP A 276 22.86 -3.27 25.46
C ASP A 276 24.09 -3.07 26.36
N THR A 277 23.87 -3.03 27.66
CA THR A 277 24.93 -3.05 28.67
C THR A 277 25.33 -4.51 28.93
N GLY A 278 26.48 -4.93 28.42
CA GLY A 278 27.13 -6.20 28.76
C GLY A 278 27.60 -7.05 27.58
N SER A 279 27.45 -6.62 26.33
CA SER A 279 27.94 -7.34 25.14
C SER A 279 27.99 -6.46 23.88
N VAL A 280 28.88 -6.81 22.95
CA VAL A 280 28.89 -6.26 21.58
C VAL A 280 27.67 -6.79 20.82
N LEU A 281 26.95 -5.91 20.12
CA LEU A 281 25.82 -6.29 19.28
C LEU A 281 26.28 -6.45 17.82
N SER A 282 26.29 -7.69 17.36
CA SER A 282 26.58 -8.03 15.96
C SER A 282 25.42 -7.66 15.02
N ILE A 283 25.68 -7.62 13.71
CA ILE A 283 24.64 -7.39 12.70
C ILE A 283 23.47 -8.40 12.78
N ALA A 284 23.75 -9.67 13.08
CA ALA A 284 22.72 -10.71 13.17
C ALA A 284 21.82 -10.51 14.39
N GLU A 285 22.39 -10.07 15.52
CA GLU A 285 21.65 -9.72 16.73
C GLU A 285 20.87 -8.42 16.53
N ALA A 286 21.43 -7.44 15.82
CA ALA A 286 20.73 -6.21 15.45
C ALA A 286 19.49 -6.51 14.59
N VAL A 287 19.61 -7.35 13.57
CA VAL A 287 18.47 -7.78 12.75
C VAL A 287 17.43 -8.54 13.57
N THR A 288 17.87 -9.39 14.50
CA THR A 288 16.97 -10.10 15.41
C THR A 288 16.22 -9.10 16.30
N ALA A 289 16.90 -8.13 16.90
CA ALA A 289 16.29 -7.08 17.71
C ALA A 289 15.28 -6.25 16.91
N ILE A 290 15.61 -5.89 15.66
CA ILE A 290 14.69 -5.16 14.75
C ILE A 290 13.43 -5.98 14.50
N ASN A 291 13.58 -7.25 14.10
CA ASN A 291 12.44 -8.11 13.81
C ASN A 291 11.58 -8.37 15.06
N THR A 292 12.20 -8.64 16.21
CA THR A 292 11.47 -8.82 17.48
C THR A 292 10.68 -7.56 17.85
N ALA A 293 11.29 -6.38 17.74
CA ALA A 293 10.59 -5.12 18.00
C ALA A 293 9.40 -4.94 17.05
N LEU A 294 9.56 -5.18 15.74
CA LEU A 294 8.48 -5.11 14.75
C LEU A 294 7.33 -6.07 15.09
N GLN A 295 7.64 -7.31 15.49
CA GLN A 295 6.62 -8.29 15.87
C GLN A 295 5.87 -7.94 17.16
N ASN A 296 6.47 -7.14 18.05
CA ASN A 296 5.87 -6.72 19.32
C ASN A 296 4.98 -5.47 19.23
N THR A 297 4.99 -4.74 18.11
CA THR A 297 4.27 -3.45 17.94
C THR A 297 2.74 -3.53 18.00
N ASN A 298 2.15 -4.72 18.05
CA ASN A 298 0.69 -4.95 17.90
C ASN A 298 0.06 -4.35 16.62
N ASP A 299 0.89 -3.86 15.70
CA ASP A 299 0.49 -3.18 14.47
C ASP A 299 0.73 -4.10 13.27
N SER A 300 -0.32 -4.38 12.48
CA SER A 300 -0.23 -5.27 11.32
C SER A 300 0.62 -4.71 10.18
N HIS A 301 0.70 -3.38 10.03
CA HIS A 301 1.53 -2.73 9.03
C HIS A 301 3.00 -2.85 9.37
N LEU A 302 3.38 -2.61 10.64
CA LEU A 302 4.76 -2.77 11.10
C LEU A 302 5.18 -4.25 11.15
N LYS A 303 4.29 -5.17 11.53
CA LYS A 303 4.54 -6.62 11.49
C LYS A 303 4.81 -7.18 10.09
N SER A 304 4.40 -6.45 9.05
CA SER A 304 4.62 -6.84 7.65
C SER A 304 6.05 -6.55 7.15
N LEU A 305 6.83 -5.76 7.92
CA LEU A 305 8.22 -5.49 7.61
C LEU A 305 9.12 -6.62 8.16
N VAL A 306 10.20 -6.88 7.43
CA VAL A 306 11.17 -7.92 7.74
C VAL A 306 12.56 -7.38 7.47
N ALA A 307 13.44 -7.43 8.46
CA ALA A 307 14.86 -7.19 8.32
C ALA A 307 15.61 -8.51 8.10
N THR A 308 16.63 -8.49 7.26
CA THR A 308 17.51 -9.62 7.01
C THR A 308 18.94 -9.14 6.79
N VAL A 309 19.91 -9.99 7.14
CA VAL A 309 21.32 -9.71 6.96
C VAL A 309 21.74 -10.15 5.57
N ASP A 310 22.30 -9.23 4.79
CA ASP A 310 22.98 -9.54 3.53
C ASP A 310 24.50 -9.50 3.75
N GLY A 311 25.12 -10.69 3.80
CA GLY A 311 26.54 -10.90 4.08
C GLY A 311 27.42 -10.68 2.84
N SER A 312 27.15 -9.64 2.05
CA SER A 312 27.92 -9.32 0.85
C SER A 312 29.36 -8.86 1.20
N THR A 313 30.12 -8.35 0.22
CA THR A 313 31.44 -7.72 0.50
C THR A 313 31.38 -6.57 1.50
N THR A 314 30.18 -6.02 1.73
CA THR A 314 29.86 -5.06 2.79
C THR A 314 28.69 -5.61 3.59
N ASP A 315 28.79 -5.57 4.92
CA ASP A 315 27.69 -5.93 5.80
C ASP A 315 26.54 -4.94 5.62
N THR A 316 25.38 -5.45 5.22
CA THR A 316 24.20 -4.61 5.05
C THR A 316 22.97 -5.28 5.64
N ILE A 317 22.06 -4.44 6.13
CA ILE A 317 20.74 -4.87 6.58
C ILE A 317 19.75 -4.51 5.48
N SER A 318 19.12 -5.52 4.90
CA SER A 318 18.02 -5.34 3.96
C SER A 318 16.69 -5.43 4.70
N ILE A 319 15.88 -4.39 4.59
CA ILE A 319 14.52 -4.37 5.12
C ILE A 319 13.57 -4.49 3.93
N ALA A 320 12.57 -5.36 4.03
CA ALA A 320 11.54 -5.54 3.02
C ALA A 320 10.15 -5.44 3.66
N GLY A 321 9.18 -4.96 2.89
CA GLY A 321 7.80 -4.82 3.33
C GLY A 321 6.83 -4.85 2.15
N LEU A 322 5.56 -5.08 2.46
CA LEU A 322 4.47 -5.08 1.47
C LEU A 322 4.10 -3.65 1.03
N LYS A 323 4.50 -2.64 1.80
CA LYS A 323 4.15 -1.23 1.61
C LYS A 323 5.37 -0.33 1.72
N ASN A 324 5.21 0.90 1.26
CA ASN A 324 6.24 1.93 1.37
C ASN A 324 6.53 2.19 2.85
N PHE A 325 7.81 2.21 3.20
CA PHE A 325 8.26 2.52 4.53
C PHE A 325 9.47 3.45 4.45
N ASN A 326 9.67 4.20 5.51
CA ASN A 326 10.87 4.97 5.71
C ASN A 326 11.66 4.39 6.87
N VAL A 327 12.97 4.46 6.74
CA VAL A 327 13.90 4.12 7.82
C VAL A 327 14.68 5.37 8.16
N THR A 328 14.66 5.74 9.42
CA THR A 328 15.44 6.86 9.93
C THR A 328 16.40 6.32 10.98
N VAL A 329 17.69 6.54 10.77
CA VAL A 329 18.70 6.23 11.78
C VAL A 329 18.85 7.45 12.67
N ALA A 330 18.74 7.25 13.97
CA ALA A 330 18.97 8.27 14.97
C ALA A 330 20.08 7.83 15.93
N ILE A 331 20.92 8.78 16.33
CA ILE A 331 21.83 8.60 17.45
C ILE A 331 21.24 9.46 18.56
N PRO A 332 20.67 8.87 19.63
CA PRO A 332 20.25 9.61 20.82
C PRO A 332 21.38 10.54 21.31
N SER A 333 21.04 11.64 21.98
CA SER A 333 22.03 12.65 22.40
C SER A 333 23.17 12.10 23.27
N ASP A 334 22.96 10.95 23.91
CA ASP A 334 23.90 10.29 24.84
C ASP A 334 24.42 8.95 24.29
N ALA A 335 24.23 8.67 23.00
CA ALA A 335 24.58 7.41 22.35
C ALA A 335 25.82 7.56 21.46
N THR A 336 26.75 6.59 21.45
CA THR A 336 27.93 6.61 20.55
C THR A 336 28.02 5.39 19.63
N GLY A 337 26.95 4.60 19.53
CA GLY A 337 26.89 3.41 18.66
C GLY A 337 27.14 3.74 17.19
N THR A 338 28.02 2.95 16.56
CA THR A 338 28.47 3.11 15.17
C THR A 338 27.89 2.08 14.21
N GLY A 339 26.79 1.41 14.59
CA GLY A 339 26.12 0.36 13.82
C GLY A 339 25.77 0.79 12.40
N PHE A 340 25.14 1.96 12.27
CA PHE A 340 24.74 2.58 11.00
C PHE A 340 25.58 3.81 10.66
N ALA A 341 25.64 4.11 9.36
CA ALA A 341 26.36 5.27 8.81
C ALA A 341 25.67 6.61 9.15
N GLY A 342 25.99 7.18 10.32
CA GLY A 342 25.66 8.54 10.74
C GLY A 342 24.16 8.79 11.07
N PRO A 343 23.85 9.77 11.93
CA PRO A 343 22.46 10.08 12.30
C PRO A 343 21.76 10.96 11.25
N GLY A 344 20.43 10.85 11.20
CA GLY A 344 19.55 11.89 10.65
C GLY A 344 19.17 11.76 9.18
N ALA A 345 19.63 10.73 8.46
CA ALA A 345 19.16 10.45 7.11
C ALA A 345 17.92 9.54 7.14
N THR A 346 16.77 10.07 6.75
CA THR A 346 15.59 9.26 6.42
C THR A 346 15.75 8.70 5.01
N VAL A 347 15.74 7.38 4.89
CA VAL A 347 15.75 6.68 3.61
C VAL A 347 14.40 6.01 3.35
N THR A 348 13.85 6.24 2.16
CA THR A 348 12.59 5.63 1.74
C THR A 348 12.85 4.34 0.96
N SER A 349 12.00 3.33 1.15
CA SER A 349 12.03 2.09 0.39
C SER A 349 11.62 2.29 -1.06
N ALA A 350 12.08 1.39 -1.93
CA ALA A 350 11.75 1.37 -3.35
C ALA A 350 11.35 -0.05 -3.76
N GLU A 351 10.55 -0.15 -4.82
CA GLU A 351 10.13 -1.46 -5.32
C GLU A 351 11.32 -2.22 -5.91
N VAL A 352 11.50 -3.46 -5.48
CA VAL A 352 12.44 -4.40 -6.08
C VAL A 352 11.81 -4.94 -7.36
N SER A 353 12.44 -4.76 -8.50
CA SER A 353 11.96 -5.34 -9.76
C SER A 353 11.94 -6.87 -9.70
N GLY A 354 10.95 -7.52 -10.33
CA GLY A 354 10.93 -8.98 -10.53
C GLY A 354 9.96 -9.78 -9.66
N GLY A 355 8.73 -9.28 -9.43
CA GLY A 355 7.65 -10.08 -8.82
C GLY A 355 7.12 -11.18 -9.74
N THR A 356 6.22 -12.02 -9.22
CA THR A 356 5.52 -13.03 -10.04
C THR A 356 4.17 -12.52 -10.47
N SER A 357 3.72 -13.01 -11.61
CA SER A 357 2.34 -13.01 -12.03
C SER A 357 1.85 -14.43 -12.22
N VAL A 358 0.54 -14.62 -12.14
CA VAL A 358 -0.11 -15.84 -12.62
C VAL A 358 0.27 -16.05 -14.08
N ASN A 359 0.55 -17.29 -14.49
CA ASN A 359 0.89 -17.64 -15.85
C ASN A 359 -0.02 -18.74 -16.39
N ILE A 360 -0.08 -18.84 -17.73
CA ILE A 360 -0.92 -19.82 -18.44
C ILE A 360 -0.11 -20.61 -19.48
N SER A 361 1.21 -20.74 -19.26
CA SER A 361 2.13 -21.41 -20.19
C SER A 361 1.97 -22.93 -20.21
N SER A 362 1.29 -23.51 -19.23
CA SER A 362 0.92 -24.93 -19.18
C SER A 362 -0.57 -25.10 -18.88
N GLU A 363 -1.10 -26.28 -19.18
CA GLU A 363 -2.50 -26.61 -18.88
C GLU A 363 -2.80 -26.56 -17.38
N ALA A 364 -1.90 -27.10 -16.54
CA ALA A 364 -2.04 -27.05 -15.09
C ALA A 364 -2.00 -25.61 -14.56
N ALA A 365 -1.04 -24.80 -15.03
CA ALA A 365 -0.95 -23.39 -14.64
C ALA A 365 -2.19 -22.60 -15.07
N ALA A 366 -2.72 -22.89 -16.26
CA ALA A 366 -3.94 -22.26 -16.77
C ALA A 366 -5.17 -22.61 -15.93
N GLN A 367 -5.29 -23.84 -15.42
CA GLN A 367 -6.36 -24.23 -14.50
C GLN A 367 -6.28 -23.47 -13.17
N THR A 368 -5.08 -23.35 -12.60
CA THR A 368 -4.85 -22.51 -11.41
C THR A 368 -5.18 -21.04 -11.69
N ALA A 369 -4.80 -20.53 -12.86
CA ALA A 369 -5.08 -19.16 -13.27
C ALA A 369 -6.58 -18.86 -13.37
N VAL A 370 -7.39 -19.81 -13.86
CA VAL A 370 -8.86 -19.65 -13.91
C VAL A 370 -9.45 -19.49 -12.51
N SER A 371 -8.98 -20.27 -11.53
CA SER A 371 -9.40 -20.14 -10.13
C SER A 371 -8.99 -18.79 -9.54
N ALA A 372 -7.73 -18.38 -9.74
CA ALA A 372 -7.23 -17.08 -9.29
C ALA A 372 -8.02 -15.90 -9.91
N LEU A 373 -8.36 -15.99 -11.20
CA LEU A 373 -9.19 -14.98 -11.87
C LEU A 373 -10.62 -14.93 -11.34
N ALA A 374 -11.19 -16.05 -10.88
CA ALA A 374 -12.50 -16.05 -10.24
C ALA A 374 -12.48 -15.32 -8.89
N GLU A 375 -11.42 -15.53 -8.09
CA GLU A 375 -11.19 -14.78 -6.85
C GLU A 375 -10.95 -13.29 -7.13
N ALA A 376 -10.15 -12.96 -8.15
CA ALA A 376 -9.93 -11.60 -8.60
C ALA A 376 -11.23 -10.87 -8.97
N VAL A 377 -12.16 -11.54 -9.68
CA VAL A 377 -13.48 -10.97 -10.00
C VAL A 377 -14.28 -10.70 -8.73
N SER A 378 -14.23 -11.60 -7.74
CA SER A 378 -14.88 -11.38 -6.44
C SER A 378 -14.32 -10.17 -5.71
N SER A 379 -12.99 -10.04 -5.64
CA SER A 379 -12.30 -8.90 -5.02
C SER A 379 -12.59 -7.58 -5.75
N LEU A 380 -12.61 -7.60 -7.10
CA LEU A 380 -13.00 -6.45 -7.91
C LEU A 380 -14.46 -6.04 -7.64
N GLY A 381 -15.36 -7.02 -7.49
CA GLY A 381 -16.75 -6.78 -7.12
C GLY A 381 -16.91 -6.12 -5.75
N GLN A 382 -16.08 -6.49 -4.76
CA GLN A 382 -16.04 -5.83 -3.46
C GLN A 382 -15.56 -4.37 -3.56
N ALA A 383 -14.50 -4.12 -4.34
CA ALA A 383 -14.02 -2.76 -4.61
C ALA A 383 -15.09 -1.92 -5.32
N GLN A 384 -15.80 -2.48 -6.30
CA GLN A 384 -16.90 -1.82 -6.99
C GLN A 384 -18.07 -1.50 -6.04
N ALA A 385 -18.42 -2.41 -5.13
CA ALA A 385 -19.46 -2.18 -4.13
C ALA A 385 -19.10 -1.02 -3.19
N ASN A 386 -17.84 -0.91 -2.78
CA ASN A 386 -17.36 0.19 -1.95
C ASN A 386 -17.41 1.53 -2.71
N VAL A 387 -17.00 1.56 -3.98
CA VAL A 387 -17.13 2.76 -4.83
C VAL A 387 -18.60 3.13 -5.01
N GLY A 388 -19.50 2.17 -5.22
CA GLY A 388 -20.95 2.39 -5.35
C GLY A 388 -21.58 2.94 -4.06
N LYS A 389 -21.22 2.40 -2.89
CA LYS A 389 -21.59 2.97 -1.59
C LYS A 389 -21.11 4.42 -1.47
N GLY A 390 -19.88 4.68 -1.91
CA GLY A 390 -19.32 6.03 -1.95
C GLY A 390 -20.11 6.98 -2.85
N GLN A 391 -20.48 6.56 -4.06
CA GLN A 391 -21.32 7.34 -4.96
C GLN A 391 -22.68 7.70 -4.33
N ASN A 392 -23.35 6.74 -3.70
CA ASN A 392 -24.62 6.96 -3.02
C ASN A 392 -24.48 7.95 -1.86
N THR A 393 -23.41 7.83 -1.08
CA THR A 393 -23.11 8.73 0.03
C THR A 393 -22.85 10.15 -0.47
N PHE A 394 -22.10 10.30 -1.57
CA PHE A 394 -21.83 11.59 -2.20
C PHE A 394 -23.10 12.23 -2.76
N ASN A 395 -23.97 11.46 -3.43
CA ASN A 395 -25.24 11.97 -3.95
C ASN A 395 -26.17 12.44 -2.82
N PHE A 396 -26.24 11.69 -1.73
CA PHE A 396 -26.98 12.10 -0.53
C PHE A 396 -26.39 13.39 0.06
N ALA A 397 -25.07 13.46 0.22
CA ALA A 397 -24.37 14.63 0.71
C ALA A 397 -24.63 15.89 -0.13
N VAL A 398 -24.62 15.75 -1.47
CA VAL A 398 -24.92 16.85 -2.41
C VAL A 398 -26.38 17.30 -2.29
N SER A 399 -27.33 16.36 -2.24
CA SER A 399 -28.76 16.68 -2.06
C SER A 399 -29.04 17.41 -0.75
N LEU A 400 -28.39 16.95 0.34
CA LEU A 400 -28.47 17.57 1.64
C LEU A 400 -27.86 18.99 1.63
N ALA A 401 -26.66 19.15 1.06
CA ALA A 401 -26.01 20.46 0.92
C ALA A 401 -26.86 21.46 0.11
N SER A 402 -27.46 21.01 -1.00
CA SER A 402 -28.37 21.83 -1.83
C SER A 402 -29.60 22.30 -1.06
N THR A 403 -30.20 21.40 -0.27
CA THR A 403 -31.35 21.72 0.59
C THR A 403 -30.97 22.73 1.67
N GLN A 404 -29.80 22.55 2.31
CA GLN A 404 -29.28 23.48 3.31
C GLN A 404 -28.97 24.84 2.70
N LEU A 405 -28.35 24.89 1.52
CA LEU A 405 -28.07 26.13 0.79
C LEU A 405 -29.36 26.91 0.50
N THR A 406 -30.41 26.22 0.03
CA THR A 406 -31.73 26.84 -0.24
C THR A 406 -32.36 27.39 1.04
N ASN A 407 -32.34 26.64 2.13
CA ASN A 407 -32.88 27.06 3.42
C ASN A 407 -32.10 28.23 4.04
N LEU A 408 -30.77 28.23 3.88
CA LEU A 408 -29.91 29.31 4.34
C LEU A 408 -30.13 30.58 3.52
N ALA A 409 -30.18 30.48 2.19
CA ALA A 409 -30.50 31.60 1.30
C ALA A 409 -31.87 32.20 1.62
N ALA A 410 -32.89 31.37 1.87
CA ALA A 410 -34.22 31.85 2.29
C ALA A 410 -34.21 32.52 3.67
N SER A 411 -33.36 32.04 4.58
CA SER A 411 -33.22 32.64 5.92
C SER A 411 -32.42 33.95 5.87
N GLU A 412 -31.38 34.01 5.05
CA GLU A 412 -30.63 35.24 4.78
C GLU A 412 -31.53 36.27 4.11
N SER A 413 -32.31 35.89 3.09
CA SER A 413 -33.30 36.75 2.45
C SER A 413 -34.29 37.32 3.47
N ARG A 414 -34.84 36.52 4.40
CA ARG A 414 -35.71 37.03 5.48
C ARG A 414 -35.04 38.02 6.43
N ILE A 415 -33.72 37.95 6.61
CA ILE A 415 -32.97 38.81 7.54
C ILE A 415 -32.45 40.06 6.85
N ARG A 416 -31.95 39.93 5.62
CA ARG A 416 -31.30 40.99 4.85
C ARG A 416 -32.24 41.71 3.90
N ASP A 417 -33.15 40.99 3.26
CA ASP A 417 -34.05 41.60 2.30
C ASP A 417 -35.11 42.36 3.07
N ALA A 418 -35.19 43.67 2.82
CA ALA A 418 -36.26 44.48 3.36
C ALA A 418 -37.58 44.04 2.72
N ASP A 419 -38.63 43.95 3.53
CA ASP A 419 -39.98 43.78 3.01
C ASP A 419 -40.35 45.05 2.22
N LEU A 420 -40.20 44.96 0.89
CA LEU A 420 -40.42 46.06 -0.04
C LEU A 420 -41.81 46.70 0.13
N ALA A 421 -42.82 45.93 0.54
CA ALA A 421 -44.16 46.47 0.76
C ALA A 421 -44.23 47.36 2.01
N LEU A 422 -43.60 46.92 3.12
CA LEU A 422 -43.55 47.71 4.35
C LEU A 422 -42.66 48.94 4.20
N GLU A 423 -41.48 48.79 3.59
CA GLU A 423 -40.54 49.89 3.40
C GLU A 423 -41.10 50.94 2.43
N ALA A 424 -41.79 50.54 1.35
CA ALA A 424 -42.48 51.46 0.47
C ALA A 424 -43.61 52.23 1.18
N ALA A 425 -44.37 51.57 2.08
CA ALA A 425 -45.40 52.23 2.87
C ALA A 425 -44.80 53.25 3.86
N ASN A 426 -43.70 52.90 4.53
CA ASN A 426 -42.98 53.80 5.43
C ASN A 426 -42.37 54.99 4.69
N LEU A 427 -41.75 54.75 3.52
CA LEU A 427 -41.23 55.81 2.65
C LEU A 427 -42.35 56.77 2.22
N THR A 428 -43.48 56.23 1.78
CA THR A 428 -44.64 57.04 1.36
C THR A 428 -45.19 57.85 2.54
N LYS A 429 -45.31 57.24 3.72
CA LYS A 429 -45.72 57.93 4.96
C LYS A 429 -44.74 59.03 5.35
N ALA A 430 -43.44 58.77 5.28
CA ALA A 430 -42.39 59.74 5.59
C ALA A 430 -42.42 60.92 4.60
N GLN A 431 -42.62 60.66 3.30
CA GLN A 431 -42.78 61.70 2.29
C GLN A 431 -44.02 62.57 2.54
N ILE A 432 -45.16 61.97 2.89
CA ILE A 432 -46.38 62.70 3.23
C ILE A 432 -46.17 63.54 4.51
N LEU A 433 -45.51 62.99 5.53
CA LEU A 433 -45.21 63.72 6.77
C LEU A 433 -44.22 64.87 6.55
N GLN A 434 -43.22 64.70 5.68
CA GLN A 434 -42.32 65.80 5.30
C GLN A 434 -43.06 66.90 4.56
N GLN A 435 -43.93 66.56 3.61
CA GLN A 435 -44.77 67.55 2.90
C GLN A 435 -45.72 68.27 3.87
N ALA A 436 -46.36 67.54 4.78
CA ALA A 436 -47.23 68.11 5.81
C ALA A 436 -46.45 68.96 6.82
N GLY A 437 -45.24 68.55 7.20
CA GLY A 437 -44.35 69.30 8.10
C GLY A 437 -43.85 70.60 7.47
N ILE A 438 -43.52 70.60 6.19
CA ILE A 438 -43.19 71.82 5.43
C ILE A 438 -44.40 72.75 5.35
N ALA A 439 -45.59 72.22 5.07
CA ALA A 439 -46.82 73.02 5.05
C ALA A 439 -47.17 73.61 6.44
N ALA A 440 -47.02 72.81 7.50
CA ALA A 440 -47.22 73.24 8.87
C ALA A 440 -46.18 74.27 9.33
N LEU A 441 -44.91 74.11 8.96
CA LEU A 441 -43.84 75.10 9.19
C LEU A 441 -44.09 76.39 8.40
N ALA A 442 -44.56 76.30 7.16
CA ALA A 442 -44.94 77.47 6.38
C ALA A 442 -46.08 78.24 7.06
N GLN A 443 -47.08 77.52 7.57
CA GLN A 443 -48.20 78.12 8.30
C GLN A 443 -47.79 78.69 9.67
N ALA A 444 -46.94 77.97 10.42
CA ALA A 444 -46.40 78.40 11.70
C ALA A 444 -45.39 79.55 11.58
N ASN A 445 -44.71 79.73 10.45
CA ASN A 445 -43.88 80.92 10.19
C ASN A 445 -44.73 82.13 9.73
N SER A 446 -45.88 81.90 9.10
CA SER A 446 -46.80 82.97 8.70
C SER A 446 -47.63 83.54 9.87
N ALA A 447 -47.93 82.73 10.89
CA ALA A 447 -48.74 83.16 12.04
C ALA A 447 -48.06 84.24 12.92
N PRO A 448 -46.76 84.15 13.28
CA PRO A 448 -46.05 85.21 13.99
C PRO A 448 -45.89 86.48 13.14
N GLN A 449 -45.70 86.36 11.82
CA GLN A 449 -45.65 87.52 10.92
C GLN A 449 -46.99 88.26 10.87
N ALA A 450 -48.11 87.54 10.90
CA ALA A 450 -49.44 88.14 11.02
C ALA A 450 -49.60 88.89 12.36
N VAL A 451 -49.06 88.38 13.46
CA VAL A 451 -49.09 89.05 14.77
C VAL A 451 -48.14 90.25 14.84
N LEU A 452 -46.97 90.19 14.21
CA LEU A 452 -46.05 91.34 14.08
C LEU A 452 -46.62 92.43 13.15
N SER A 453 -47.47 92.08 12.19
CA SER A 453 -48.24 93.06 11.41
C SER A 453 -49.29 93.80 12.26
N LEU A 454 -49.82 93.15 13.31
CA LEU A 454 -50.78 93.74 14.26
C LEU A 454 -50.10 94.59 15.35
N LEU A 455 -48.79 94.45 15.57
CA LEU A 455 -48.02 95.28 16.51
C LEU A 455 -47.32 96.48 15.84
N ARG A 456 -47.35 96.58 14.51
CA ARG A 456 -46.70 97.65 13.71
C ARG A 456 -47.67 98.56 12.96
N GLY A 457 -48.96 98.25 12.98
CA GLY A 457 -50.06 99.14 12.58
C GLY A 457 -50.84 99.56 13.80
#